data_AF-A0A4R2HQQ1-F1
#
_entry.id   AF-A0A4R2HQQ1-F1
#
_cell.length_a   1.000
_cell.length_b   1.000
_cell.length_c   1.000
_cell.angle_alpha   90.00
_cell.angle_beta   90.00
_cell.angle_gamma   90.00
#
_symmetry.space_group_name_H-M   'P 1'
#
loop_
_entity.id
_entity.type
_entity.pdbx_description
1 polymer ?
#
loop_
_entity_poly.entity_id
_entity_poly.type
_entity_poly.pdbx_seq_one_letter_code
_entity_poly.pdbx_strand_id
1 'polypeptide(L)'
;MSAEECNRLTPDHHYDSTLENLETYGASPVLPCWQLERVPVDGVDPRQRLEDQLGGDSADKVDSIRTAIRAGEALPPVNFLHNPSGQYPYFLLEGLHRFNATCYEQQSEILAWVAHIACCGGPGPDL
;
A
#
# COMPACT_ATOMS: atom_id res chain seq x y z
N MET A 1 9.55 -6.12 10.45
CA MET A 1 10.41 -6.46 9.31
C MET A 1 10.96 -5.17 8.72
N SER A 2 12.08 -5.22 8.00
CA SER A 2 12.57 -4.08 7.20
C SER A 2 11.92 -4.06 5.80
N ALA A 3 12.03 -2.93 5.09
CA ALA A 3 11.53 -2.83 3.71
C ALA A 3 12.21 -3.85 2.79
N GLU A 4 13.52 -4.06 2.99
CA GLU A 4 14.31 -5.03 2.23
C GLU A 4 13.85 -6.47 2.47
N GLU A 5 13.53 -6.80 3.73
CA GLU A 5 12.99 -8.12 4.07
C GLU A 5 11.63 -8.36 3.43
N CYS A 6 10.75 -7.36 3.43
CA CYS A 6 9.45 -7.42 2.76
C CYS A 6 9.60 -7.62 1.25
N ASN A 7 10.47 -6.85 0.58
CA ASN A 7 10.73 -6.96 -0.85
C ASN A 7 11.30 -8.33 -1.26
N ARG A 8 12.13 -8.92 -0.40
CA ARG A 8 12.64 -10.29 -0.63
C ARG A 8 11.53 -11.35 -0.55
N LEU A 9 10.53 -11.17 0.32
CA LEU A 9 9.41 -12.11 0.44
C LEU A 9 8.37 -11.93 -0.66
N THR A 10 8.10 -10.68 -1.03
CA THR A 10 7.16 -10.35 -2.10
C THR A 10 7.71 -9.18 -2.89
N PRO A 11 8.41 -9.45 -4.01
CA PRO A 11 9.08 -8.42 -4.79
C PRO A 11 8.13 -7.32 -5.23
N ASP A 12 8.49 -6.09 -4.89
CA ASP A 12 7.85 -4.88 -5.35
C ASP A 12 8.54 -4.42 -6.64
N HIS A 13 7.79 -4.39 -7.74
CA HIS A 13 8.30 -3.91 -9.03
C HIS A 13 8.70 -2.43 -8.99
N HIS A 14 8.25 -1.68 -7.99
CA HIS A 14 8.55 -0.26 -7.78
C HIS A 14 9.29 -0.02 -6.47
N TYR A 15 10.11 -0.99 -6.03
CA TYR A 15 10.82 -0.93 -4.74
C TYR A 15 11.60 0.38 -4.55
N ASP A 16 12.30 0.87 -5.56
CA ASP A 16 13.03 2.15 -5.47
C ASP A 16 12.09 3.33 -5.17
N SER A 17 10.89 3.36 -5.76
CA SER A 17 9.89 4.40 -5.46
C SER A 17 9.29 4.21 -4.07
N THR A 18 9.09 2.98 -3.61
CA THR A 18 8.75 2.70 -2.22
C THR A 18 9.80 3.30 -1.29
N LEU A 19 11.10 3.14 -1.57
CA LEU A 19 12.18 3.71 -0.77
C LEU A 19 12.17 5.25 -0.76
N GLU A 20 12.04 5.88 -1.92
CA GLU A 20 11.97 7.35 -2.03
C GLU A 20 10.78 7.94 -1.26
N ASN A 21 9.62 7.29 -1.32
CA ASN A 21 8.46 7.70 -0.55
C ASN A 21 8.72 7.54 0.96
N LEU A 22 9.33 6.44 1.42
CA LEU A 22 9.69 6.28 2.84
C LEU A 22 10.62 7.41 3.33
N GLU A 23 11.63 7.74 2.55
CA GLU A 23 12.58 8.82 2.87
C GLU A 23 11.87 10.17 2.98
N THR A 24 10.88 10.42 2.10
CA THR A 24 10.04 11.63 2.14
C THR A 24 9.27 11.75 3.46
N TYR A 25 8.90 10.62 4.06
CA TYR A 25 8.24 10.54 5.37
C TYR A 25 9.23 10.34 6.53
N GLY A 26 10.53 10.64 6.34
CA GLY A 26 11.55 10.60 7.38
C GLY A 26 11.89 9.19 7.87
N ALA A 27 11.59 8.16 7.07
CA ALA A 27 11.78 6.78 7.44
C ALA A 27 12.96 6.14 6.73
N SER A 28 13.69 5.31 7.47
CA SER A 28 14.77 4.51 6.91
C SER A 28 14.27 3.11 6.55
N PRO A 29 14.67 2.56 5.38
CA PRO A 29 14.23 1.23 4.95
C PRO A 29 14.75 0.07 5.79
N VAL A 30 15.77 0.30 6.61
CA VAL A 30 16.29 -0.70 7.55
C VAL A 30 15.53 -0.72 8.89
N LEU A 31 14.61 0.22 9.12
CA LEU A 31 13.80 0.22 10.34
C LEU A 31 12.88 -1.01 10.34
N PRO A 32 12.81 -1.76 11.45
CA PRO A 32 11.97 -2.95 11.55
C PRO A 32 10.48 -2.61 11.78
N CYS A 33 9.96 -1.60 11.08
CA CYS A 33 8.62 -1.04 11.27
C CYS A 33 7.56 -1.60 10.30
N TRP A 34 7.93 -2.57 9.45
CA TRP A 34 7.00 -3.19 8.52
C TRP A 34 6.30 -4.42 9.09
N GLN A 35 5.00 -4.50 8.88
CA GLN A 35 4.14 -5.59 9.33
C GLN A 35 3.17 -6.01 8.21
N LEU A 36 2.86 -7.31 8.11
CA LEU A 36 1.86 -7.81 7.17
C LEU A 36 0.49 -7.80 7.83
N GLU A 37 -0.45 -7.05 7.26
CA GLU A 37 -1.75 -6.80 7.89
C GLU A 37 -2.89 -6.79 6.86
N ARG A 38 -4.12 -6.92 7.37
CA ARG A 38 -5.33 -6.61 6.61
C ARG A 38 -5.72 -5.17 6.92
N VAL A 39 -5.57 -4.31 5.92
CA VAL A 39 -5.85 -2.87 6.03
C VAL A 39 -7.29 -2.62 5.59
N PRO A 40 -8.10 -1.92 6.40
CA PRO A 40 -9.46 -1.58 6.01
C PRO A 40 -9.44 -0.51 4.90
N VAL A 41 -10.22 -0.74 3.85
CA VAL A 41 -10.21 0.11 2.64
C VAL A 41 -10.75 1.52 2.92
N ASP A 42 -11.61 1.68 3.93
CA ASP A 42 -12.14 2.98 4.39
C ASP A 42 -11.12 3.80 5.20
N GLY A 43 -10.03 3.19 5.65
CA GLY A 43 -8.91 3.86 6.30
C GLY A 43 -7.96 4.57 5.34
N VAL A 44 -8.20 4.48 4.02
CA VAL A 44 -7.38 5.10 2.97
C VAL A 44 -8.12 6.28 2.36
N ASP A 45 -7.43 7.41 2.16
CA ASP A 45 -8.02 8.61 1.56
C ASP A 45 -8.60 8.29 0.17
N PRO A 46 -9.91 8.52 -0.09
CA PRO A 46 -10.53 8.26 -1.38
C PRO A 46 -9.84 8.95 -2.55
N ARG A 47 -9.16 10.08 -2.33
CA ARG A 47 -8.41 10.81 -3.37
C ARG A 47 -7.20 10.05 -3.91
N GLN A 48 -6.75 8.99 -3.24
CA GLN A 48 -5.70 8.10 -3.72
C GLN A 48 -6.23 7.07 -4.74
N ARG A 49 -7.54 7.02 -4.99
CA ARG A 49 -8.13 6.16 -6.01
C ARG A 49 -7.92 6.75 -7.40
N LEU A 50 -7.82 5.88 -8.40
CA LEU A 50 -7.79 6.27 -9.80
C LEU A 50 -9.22 6.55 -10.24
N GLU A 51 -9.78 7.70 -9.86
CA GLU A 51 -11.21 7.94 -10.11
C GLU A 51 -11.55 8.18 -11.58
N ASP A 52 -10.64 8.70 -12.43
CA ASP A 52 -11.03 9.08 -13.82
C ASP A 52 -9.91 9.10 -14.89
N GLN A 53 -8.72 8.53 -14.63
CA GLN A 53 -7.57 8.64 -15.57
C GLN A 53 -6.89 7.31 -15.90
N LEU A 54 -7.63 6.20 -15.86
CA LEU A 54 -7.10 4.96 -16.40
C LEU A 54 -7.05 5.07 -17.93
N GLY A 55 -5.87 5.37 -18.47
CA GLY A 55 -5.57 5.02 -19.87
C GLY A 55 -5.77 3.51 -20.08
N GLY A 56 -5.98 3.07 -21.33
CA GLY A 56 -6.36 1.69 -21.64
C GLY A 56 -5.53 0.62 -20.92
N ASP A 57 -4.21 0.75 -20.94
CA ASP A 57 -3.29 -0.20 -20.30
C ASP A 57 -3.48 -0.33 -18.78
N SER A 58 -3.88 0.73 -18.09
CA SER A 58 -4.11 0.69 -16.65
C SER A 58 -5.49 0.10 -16.33
N ALA A 59 -6.50 0.35 -17.16
CA ALA A 59 -7.82 -0.26 -17.02
C ALA A 59 -7.75 -1.78 -17.20
N ASP A 60 -7.05 -2.25 -18.24
CA ASP A 60 -6.88 -3.68 -18.52
C ASP A 60 -6.17 -4.41 -17.36
N LYS A 61 -5.16 -3.77 -16.75
CA LYS A 61 -4.49 -4.32 -15.56
C LYS A 61 -5.43 -4.43 -14.36
N VAL A 62 -6.22 -3.40 -14.10
CA VAL A 62 -7.21 -3.43 -13.01
C VAL A 62 -8.22 -4.55 -13.25
N ASP A 63 -8.77 -4.69 -14.45
CA ASP A 63 -9.75 -5.73 -14.78
C ASP A 63 -9.18 -7.15 -14.72
N SER A 64 -7.92 -7.34 -15.11
CA SER A 64 -7.20 -8.60 -14.92
C SER A 64 -7.09 -8.96 -13.44
N ILE A 65 -6.71 -8.00 -12.58
CA ILE A 65 -6.62 -8.22 -11.13
C ILE A 65 -8.01 -8.50 -10.53
N ARG A 66 -9.05 -7.79 -10.96
CA ARG A 66 -10.44 -8.05 -10.52
C ARG A 66 -10.87 -9.47 -10.84
N THR A 67 -10.51 -9.99 -12.01
CA THR A 67 -10.76 -11.38 -12.39
C THR A 67 -10.07 -12.35 -11.44
N ALA A 68 -8.80 -12.10 -11.10
CA ALA A 68 -8.07 -12.90 -10.12
C ALA A 68 -8.71 -12.86 -8.72
N ILE A 69 -9.16 -11.68 -8.24
CA ILE A 69 -9.90 -11.55 -6.98
C ILE A 69 -11.15 -12.44 -6.98
N ARG A 70 -11.96 -12.35 -8.04
CA ARG A 70 -13.20 -13.15 -8.17
C ARG A 70 -12.93 -14.66 -8.24
N ALA A 71 -11.79 -15.05 -8.82
CA ALA A 71 -11.34 -16.44 -8.85
C ALA A 71 -10.78 -16.94 -7.51
N GLY A 72 -10.65 -16.06 -6.50
CA GLY A 72 -10.10 -16.40 -5.19
C GLY A 72 -8.58 -16.58 -5.21
N GLU A 73 -7.89 -16.00 -6.20
CA GLU A 73 -6.44 -16.07 -6.29
C GLU A 73 -5.77 -15.22 -5.20
N ALA A 74 -4.65 -15.72 -4.66
CA ALA A 74 -3.85 -14.98 -3.71
C ALA A 74 -3.06 -13.89 -4.45
N LEU A 75 -3.37 -12.63 -4.17
CA LEU A 75 -2.65 -11.49 -4.72
C LEU A 75 -1.49 -11.07 -3.83
N PRO A 76 -0.38 -10.57 -4.41
CA PRO A 76 0.68 -9.91 -3.65
C PRO A 76 0.14 -8.76 -2.80
N PRO A 77 0.67 -8.54 -1.58
CA PRO A 77 0.31 -7.40 -0.76
C PRO A 77 0.56 -6.06 -1.47
N VAL A 78 -0.18 -5.03 -1.07
CA VAL A 78 0.15 -3.63 -1.38
C VAL A 78 1.04 -3.02 -0.29
N ASN A 79 1.65 -1.86 -0.53
CA ASN A 79 2.48 -1.19 0.47
C ASN A 79 1.76 0.05 1.00
N PHE A 80 1.61 0.16 2.32
CA PHE A 80 1.06 1.33 2.99
C PHE A 80 2.05 1.94 3.98
N LEU A 81 1.93 3.24 4.19
CA LEU A 81 2.41 3.97 5.35
C LEU A 81 1.26 4.14 6.35
N HIS A 82 1.50 3.88 7.63
CA HIS A 82 0.53 4.13 8.70
C HIS A 82 0.85 5.42 9.47
N ASN A 83 -0.09 6.35 9.47
CA ASN A 83 -0.09 7.57 10.26
C ASN A 83 -1.35 7.63 11.14
N PRO A 84 -1.27 7.24 12.42
CA PRO A 84 -2.44 7.08 13.29
C PRO A 84 -3.15 8.41 13.61
N SER A 85 -2.51 9.55 13.37
CA SER A 85 -3.06 10.88 13.68
C SER A 85 -3.92 11.44 12.54
N GLY A 86 -3.95 10.82 11.37
CA GLY A 86 -4.70 11.27 10.20
C GLY A 86 -6.17 10.84 10.21
N GLN A 87 -7.03 11.61 9.52
CA GLN A 87 -8.42 11.21 9.26
C GLN A 87 -8.49 9.87 8.50
N TYR A 88 -7.53 9.67 7.58
CA TYR A 88 -7.31 8.41 6.87
C TYR A 88 -5.94 7.89 7.29
N PRO A 89 -5.88 6.89 8.19
CA PRO A 89 -4.62 6.50 8.81
C PRO A 89 -3.66 5.77 7.87
N TYR A 90 -4.11 5.35 6.68
CA TYR A 90 -3.28 4.62 5.73
C TYR A 90 -3.05 5.41 4.44
N PHE A 91 -1.78 5.58 4.08
CA PHE A 91 -1.34 6.20 2.84
C PHE A 91 -0.73 5.15 1.92
N LEU A 92 -1.28 4.99 0.72
CA LEU A 92 -0.85 4.00 -0.25
C LEU A 92 0.50 4.43 -0.85
N LEU A 93 1.52 3.61 -0.66
CA LEU A 93 2.83 3.81 -1.27
C LEU A 93 2.88 3.15 -2.64
N GLU A 94 2.52 1.87 -2.70
CA GLU A 94 2.61 1.07 -3.92
C GLU A 94 1.50 0.03 -4.04
N GLY A 95 1.20 -0.35 -5.28
CA GLY A 95 0.15 -1.34 -5.60
C GLY A 95 -1.20 -0.73 -5.95
N LEU A 96 -1.20 0.47 -6.52
CA LEU A 96 -2.38 1.23 -6.91
C LEU A 96 -3.42 0.44 -7.73
N HIS A 97 -3.00 -0.36 -8.71
CA HIS A 97 -3.95 -1.18 -9.48
C HIS A 97 -4.63 -2.26 -8.63
N ARG A 98 -3.90 -2.87 -7.68
CA ARG A 98 -4.47 -3.87 -6.75
C ARG A 98 -5.43 -3.22 -5.76
N PHE A 99 -5.08 -2.04 -5.26
CA PHE A 99 -5.97 -1.27 -4.39
C PHE A 99 -7.26 -0.87 -5.11
N ASN A 100 -7.18 -0.33 -6.34
CA ASN A 100 -8.36 0.03 -7.12
C ASN A 100 -9.22 -1.20 -7.46
N ALA A 101 -8.60 -2.31 -7.88
CA ALA A 101 -9.32 -3.56 -8.12
C ALA A 101 -10.08 -4.04 -6.87
N THR A 102 -9.45 -3.96 -5.70
CA THR A 102 -10.06 -4.28 -4.40
C THR A 102 -11.29 -3.40 -4.12
N CYS A 103 -11.17 -2.08 -4.35
CA CYS A 103 -12.28 -1.14 -4.22
C CYS A 103 -13.44 -1.45 -5.18
N TYR A 104 -13.15 -1.75 -6.45
CA TYR A 104 -14.18 -2.11 -7.43
C TYR A 104 -14.89 -3.42 -7.10
N GLU A 105 -14.20 -4.38 -6.50
CA GLU A 105 -14.78 -5.64 -6.01
C GLU A 105 -15.40 -5.50 -4.60
N GLN A 106 -15.54 -4.28 -4.10
CA GLN A 106 -16.20 -3.95 -2.83
C GLN A 106 -15.67 -4.75 -1.63
N GLN A 107 -14.39 -5.14 -1.65
CA GLN A 107 -13.76 -5.79 -0.50
C GLN A 107 -13.56 -4.77 0.61
N SER A 108 -13.84 -5.16 1.86
CA SER A 108 -13.68 -4.28 3.02
C SER A 108 -12.24 -4.11 3.46
N GLU A 109 -11.38 -5.07 3.10
CA GLU A 109 -9.97 -5.11 3.52
C GLU A 109 -9.07 -5.53 2.36
N ILE A 110 -7.79 -5.13 2.44
CA ILE A 110 -6.73 -5.57 1.53
C ILE A 110 -5.52 -6.07 2.33
N LEU A 111 -4.87 -7.11 1.82
CA LEU A 111 -3.60 -7.57 2.39
C LEU A 111 -2.49 -6.59 2.02
N ALA A 112 -1.72 -6.15 3.01
CA ALA A 112 -0.68 -5.15 2.81
C ALA A 112 0.53 -5.33 3.72
N TRP A 113 1.69 -4.91 3.22
CA TRP A 113 2.83 -4.54 4.05
C TRP A 113 2.66 -3.10 4.51
N VAL A 114 2.63 -2.89 5.82
CA VAL A 114 2.36 -1.59 6.45
C VAL A 114 3.60 -1.11 7.19
N ALA A 115 4.10 0.06 6.81
CA ALA A 115 5.19 0.74 7.50
C ALA A 115 4.62 1.61 8.64
N HIS A 116 4.86 1.20 9.88
CA HIS A 116 4.39 1.87 11.11
C HIS A 116 5.38 2.92 11.63
N ILE A 117 5.83 3.80 10.74
CA ILE A 117 6.93 4.74 11.02
C ILE A 117 6.58 5.68 12.18
N ALA A 118 5.35 6.18 12.23
CA ALA A 118 4.88 7.04 13.31
C ALA A 118 4.67 6.31 14.65
N CYS A 119 4.61 4.97 14.66
CA CYS A 119 4.38 4.17 15.87
C CYS A 119 5.66 3.51 16.41
N CYS A 120 6.63 3.24 15.55
CA CYS A 120 7.85 2.50 15.89
C CYS A 120 9.08 3.38 16.17
N GLY A 121 8.88 4.70 16.34
CA GLY A 121 9.97 5.63 16.70
C GLY A 121 10.67 6.31 15.52
N GLY A 122 10.00 6.51 14.39
CA GLY A 122 10.40 7.52 13.40
C GLY A 122 10.37 8.93 14.03
N PRO A 123 10.96 9.96 13.38
CA PRO A 123 10.87 11.31 13.90
C PRO A 123 9.39 11.62 14.17
N GLY A 124 9.10 12.04 15.41
CA GLY A 124 7.73 12.34 15.83
C GLY A 124 7.09 13.40 14.93
N PRO A 125 5.78 13.66 15.08
CA PRO A 125 5.00 14.60 14.24
C PRO A 125 5.45 16.08 14.31
N ASP A 126 6.64 16.37 14.82
CA ASP A 126 7.24 17.70 14.96
C ASP A 126 8.38 17.97 13.94
N LEU A 127 8.35 17.34 12.76
CA LEU A 127 9.18 17.73 11.60
C LEU A 127 8.35 18.37 10.49
#